data_AF-A0A9D7CSN4-F1
#
_entry.id   AF-A0A9D7CSN4-F1
#
_cell.length_a   1.000
_cell.length_b   1.000
_cell.length_c   1.000
_cell.angle_alpha   90.00
_cell.angle_beta   90.00
_cell.angle_gamma   90.00
#
_symmetry.space_group_name_H-M   'P 1'
#
loop_
_entity.id
_entity.type
_entity.pdbx_description
1 polymer ?
#
loop_
_entity_poly.entity_id
_entity_poly.type
_entity_poly.pdbx_seq_one_letter_code
_entity_poly.pdbx_strand_id
1 'polypeptide(L)'
;MAAATETTGAKVFSSKAKTVAKAAGAITVAFVAFMLLVHSASGRRLLAPFYAAKCPVGGQVTGEQVEASRLEGARQMLGTELAPARPALGFELDKTRPEDVRAWAQKQSVACAEERGGALFRCTRVKASALTPAIEGPDLSEVLFAFEPKAMTLVSVTAYHESVSEDVAAARGAAVAASLEKSLGAPHKSGGRLEAAYLAEAVLRTATVGYAYRDYVGGVSATKLRPGTTMLREQYMTGMR
;
A
#
# COMPACT_ATOMS: atom_id res chain seq x y z
N MET A 1 -25.64 68.49 -40.73
CA MET A 1 -26.51 67.29 -40.80
C MET A 1 -25.91 66.23 -39.89
N ALA A 2 -26.64 65.86 -38.85
CA ALA A 2 -26.25 64.89 -37.84
C ALA A 2 -27.01 63.59 -38.05
N ALA A 3 -26.33 62.46 -37.84
CA ALA A 3 -26.80 61.10 -37.48
C ALA A 3 -25.75 60.10 -38.01
N ALA A 4 -25.47 58.94 -37.41
CA ALA A 4 -25.70 58.36 -36.10
C ALA A 4 -24.94 57.01 -36.14
N THR A 5 -24.14 56.73 -35.11
CA THR A 5 -23.63 55.41 -34.69
C THR A 5 -23.13 55.69 -33.28
N GLU A 6 -23.35 54.93 -32.22
CA GLU A 6 -23.69 53.53 -31.98
C GLU A 6 -23.87 53.47 -30.45
N THR A 7 -24.66 52.58 -29.87
CA THR A 7 -24.40 52.00 -28.52
C THR A 7 -25.45 50.95 -28.15
N THR A 8 -25.25 49.73 -28.62
CA THR A 8 -26.06 48.56 -28.24
C THR A 8 -25.15 47.40 -27.80
N GLY A 9 -24.12 47.67 -26.99
CA GLY A 9 -23.13 46.64 -26.59
C GLY A 9 -23.14 46.21 -25.11
N ALA A 10 -23.57 47.07 -24.17
CA ALA A 10 -23.20 46.89 -22.77
C ALA A 10 -24.16 46.02 -21.92
N LYS A 11 -25.44 45.86 -22.29
CA LYS A 11 -26.44 45.17 -21.43
C LYS A 11 -26.47 43.64 -21.58
N VAL A 12 -26.01 43.09 -22.71
CA VAL A 12 -26.13 41.64 -23.01
C VAL A 12 -25.08 40.80 -22.28
N PHE A 13 -23.92 41.37 -21.95
CA PHE A 13 -22.84 40.65 -21.24
C PHE A 13 -23.10 40.45 -19.74
N SER A 14 -23.87 41.34 -19.10
CA SER A 14 -24.12 41.33 -17.64
C SER A 14 -25.09 40.23 -17.19
N SER A 15 -26.11 39.91 -17.99
CA SER A 15 -27.10 38.87 -17.61
C SER A 15 -26.53 37.46 -17.79
N LYS A 16 -25.77 37.22 -18.87
CA LYS A 16 -25.11 35.94 -19.13
C LYS A 16 -24.07 35.60 -18.04
N ALA A 17 -23.28 36.57 -17.59
CA ALA A 17 -22.31 36.37 -16.52
C ALA A 17 -22.97 35.98 -15.18
N LYS A 18 -24.12 36.58 -14.83
CA LYS A 18 -24.88 36.25 -13.62
C LYS A 18 -25.53 34.86 -13.70
N THR A 19 -26.01 34.45 -14.87
CA THR A 19 -26.57 33.10 -15.07
C THR A 19 -25.49 32.03 -15.04
N VAL A 20 -24.32 32.28 -15.64
CA VAL A 20 -23.16 31.37 -15.58
C VAL A 20 -22.63 31.23 -14.16
N ALA A 21 -22.53 32.32 -13.38
CA ALA A 21 -22.10 32.26 -11.98
C ALA A 21 -23.07 31.47 -11.09
N LYS A 22 -24.40 31.62 -11.29
CA LYS A 22 -25.41 30.84 -10.57
C LYS A 22 -25.37 29.35 -10.95
N ALA A 23 -25.19 29.04 -12.23
CA ALA A 23 -25.06 27.66 -12.70
C ALA A 23 -23.79 26.99 -12.14
N ALA A 24 -22.66 27.69 -12.12
CA ALA A 24 -21.42 27.20 -11.54
C ALA A 24 -21.57 26.91 -10.03
N GLY A 25 -22.17 27.84 -9.28
CA GLY A 25 -22.43 27.64 -7.84
C GLY A 25 -23.36 26.45 -7.56
N ALA A 26 -24.42 26.27 -8.35
CA ALA A 26 -25.34 25.14 -8.21
C ALA A 26 -24.65 23.79 -8.49
N ILE A 27 -23.77 23.73 -9.50
CA ILE A 27 -22.99 22.52 -9.81
C ILE A 27 -22.03 22.20 -8.67
N THR A 28 -21.33 23.19 -8.11
CA THR A 28 -20.42 22.96 -6.97
C THR A 28 -21.16 22.44 -5.74
N VAL A 29 -22.31 23.03 -5.40
CA VAL A 29 -23.13 22.57 -4.26
C VAL A 29 -23.65 21.15 -4.50
N ALA A 30 -24.14 20.86 -5.70
CA ALA A 30 -24.60 19.51 -6.06
C ALA A 30 -23.47 18.49 -6.00
N PHE A 31 -22.27 18.84 -6.46
CA PHE A 31 -21.09 17.98 -6.41
C PHE A 31 -20.63 17.72 -4.97
N VAL A 32 -20.59 18.74 -4.12
CA VAL A 32 -20.25 18.58 -2.69
C VAL A 32 -21.29 17.73 -1.98
N ALA A 33 -22.59 17.96 -2.22
CA ALA A 33 -23.66 17.14 -1.65
C ALA A 33 -23.57 15.68 -2.11
N PHE A 34 -23.29 15.45 -3.40
CA PHE A 34 -23.05 14.11 -3.94
C PHE A 34 -21.83 13.44 -3.29
N MET A 35 -20.71 14.16 -3.15
CA MET A 35 -19.52 13.63 -2.49
C MET A 35 -19.78 13.27 -1.02
N LEU A 36 -20.46 14.14 -0.27
CA LEU A 36 -20.85 13.83 1.11
C LEU A 36 -21.77 12.60 1.19
N LEU A 37 -22.71 12.48 0.25
CA LEU A 37 -23.59 11.30 0.18
C LEU A 37 -22.77 10.03 -0.10
N VAL A 38 -21.91 10.03 -1.11
CA VAL A 38 -21.06 8.88 -1.49
C VAL A 38 -20.15 8.43 -0.33
N HIS A 39 -19.65 9.35 0.48
CA HIS A 39 -18.78 9.02 1.62
C HIS A 39 -19.54 8.65 2.91
N SER A 40 -20.85 8.93 2.97
CA SER A 40 -21.69 8.53 4.11
C SER A 40 -21.90 7.01 4.16
N ALA A 41 -22.24 6.48 5.34
CA ALA A 41 -22.57 5.05 5.48
C ALA A 41 -23.81 4.65 4.65
N SER A 42 -24.81 5.53 4.58
CA SER A 42 -26.05 5.31 3.85
C SER A 42 -25.85 5.36 2.33
N GLY A 43 -25.08 6.32 1.82
CA GLY A 43 -24.79 6.40 0.39
C GLY A 43 -23.92 5.24 -0.08
N ARG A 44 -22.96 4.78 0.73
CA ARG A 44 -22.19 3.56 0.44
C ARG A 44 -23.09 2.33 0.26
N ARG A 45 -24.11 2.17 1.10
CA ARG A 45 -25.11 1.08 1.00
C ARG A 45 -26.01 1.22 -0.23
N LEU A 46 -26.52 2.43 -0.49
CA LEU A 46 -27.42 2.71 -1.61
C LEU A 46 -26.75 2.43 -2.96
N LEU A 47 -25.49 2.83 -3.09
CA LEU A 47 -24.77 2.75 -4.35
C LEU A 47 -23.95 1.44 -4.48
N ALA A 48 -23.87 0.61 -3.42
CA ALA A 48 -23.23 -0.71 -3.42
C ALA A 48 -23.55 -1.58 -4.66
N PRO A 49 -24.81 -1.69 -5.12
CA PRO A 49 -25.15 -2.52 -6.28
C PRO A 49 -24.49 -2.05 -7.58
N PHE A 50 -24.21 -0.75 -7.72
CA PHE A 50 -23.70 -0.15 -8.95
C PHE A 50 -22.18 -0.30 -9.12
N TYR A 51 -21.45 -0.43 -8.03
CA TYR A 51 -19.99 -0.61 -8.06
C TYR A 51 -19.50 -1.96 -7.52
N ALA A 52 -20.36 -2.76 -6.87
CA ALA A 52 -20.05 -4.16 -6.54
C ALA A 52 -19.74 -5.01 -7.79
N ALA A 53 -20.27 -4.64 -8.96
CA ALA A 53 -19.99 -5.30 -10.23
C ALA A 53 -18.60 -4.99 -10.82
N LYS A 54 -17.88 -3.96 -10.32
CA LYS A 54 -16.59 -3.51 -10.87
C LYS A 54 -15.44 -3.42 -9.85
N CYS A 55 -15.74 -3.36 -8.56
CA CYS A 55 -14.74 -3.42 -7.50
C CYS A 55 -15.18 -4.49 -6.47
N PRO A 56 -14.45 -5.61 -6.34
CA PRO A 56 -14.80 -6.73 -5.45
C PRO A 56 -14.51 -6.42 -3.97
N VAL A 57 -14.84 -5.21 -3.50
CA VAL A 57 -14.68 -4.78 -2.10
C VAL A 57 -15.90 -5.12 -1.24
N GLY A 58 -16.93 -5.78 -1.81
CA GLY A 58 -18.15 -6.18 -1.11
C GLY A 58 -18.49 -7.67 -1.14
N GLY A 59 -17.72 -8.49 -1.87
CA GLY A 59 -17.87 -9.95 -1.89
C GLY A 59 -16.83 -10.64 -1.02
N GLN A 60 -17.11 -11.86 -0.55
CA GLN A 60 -16.09 -12.71 0.08
C GLN A 60 -15.03 -13.08 -0.97
N VAL A 61 -13.93 -12.33 -1.00
CA VAL A 61 -12.78 -12.66 -1.86
C VAL A 61 -12.12 -13.93 -1.33
N THR A 62 -12.04 -14.97 -2.14
CA THR A 62 -11.41 -16.24 -1.76
C THR A 62 -9.88 -16.14 -1.77
N GLY A 63 -9.19 -17.04 -1.08
CA GLY A 63 -7.72 -17.12 -1.14
C GLY A 63 -7.20 -17.30 -2.57
N GLU A 64 -7.91 -18.08 -3.40
CA GLU A 64 -7.55 -18.32 -4.80
C GLU A 64 -7.64 -17.06 -5.67
N GLN A 65 -8.67 -16.22 -5.47
CA GLN A 65 -8.80 -14.96 -6.19
C GLN A 65 -7.69 -13.97 -5.81
N VAL A 66 -7.30 -13.95 -4.53
CA VAL A 66 -6.17 -13.16 -4.05
C VAL A 66 -4.87 -13.65 -4.68
N GLU A 67 -4.65 -14.96 -4.71
CA GLU A 67 -3.44 -15.53 -5.28
C GLU A 67 -3.35 -15.29 -6.79
N ALA A 68 -4.45 -15.41 -7.52
CA ALA A 68 -4.50 -15.05 -8.94
C ALA A 68 -4.15 -13.58 -9.16
N SER A 69 -4.69 -12.68 -8.34
CA SER A 69 -4.39 -11.24 -8.38
C SER A 69 -2.92 -10.97 -8.01
N ARG A 70 -2.38 -11.71 -7.04
CA ARG A 70 -0.97 -11.63 -6.63
C ARG A 70 -0.07 -12.05 -7.79
N LEU A 71 -0.35 -13.17 -8.45
CA LEU A 71 0.44 -13.65 -9.60
C LEU A 71 0.43 -12.64 -10.75
N GLU A 72 -0.73 -12.05 -11.04
CA GLU A 72 -0.85 -11.01 -12.08
C GLU A 72 -0.05 -9.74 -11.72
N GLY A 73 -0.17 -9.27 -10.49
CA GLY A 73 0.63 -8.15 -10.00
C GLY A 73 2.13 -8.46 -9.94
N ALA A 74 2.48 -9.69 -9.53
CA ALA A 74 3.86 -10.16 -9.46
C ALA A 74 4.51 -10.09 -10.84
N ARG A 75 3.86 -10.61 -11.89
CA ARG A 75 4.36 -10.58 -13.28
C ARG A 75 4.87 -9.22 -13.73
N GLN A 76 4.20 -8.15 -13.33
CA GLN A 76 4.57 -6.77 -13.70
C GLN A 76 5.79 -6.23 -12.94
N MET A 77 6.17 -6.90 -11.84
CA MET A 77 7.27 -6.50 -10.96
C MET A 77 8.53 -7.35 -11.14
N LEU A 78 8.49 -8.44 -11.90
CA LEU A 78 9.61 -9.37 -11.99
C LEU A 78 10.69 -8.86 -12.94
N GLY A 79 11.93 -9.07 -12.54
CA GLY A 79 13.08 -8.98 -13.42
C GLY A 79 13.33 -10.29 -14.17
N THR A 80 14.47 -10.35 -14.86
CA THR A 80 14.87 -11.49 -15.69
C THR A 80 15.87 -12.42 -15.01
N GLU A 81 16.61 -11.91 -14.03
CA GLU A 81 17.69 -12.62 -13.34
C GLU A 81 17.17 -13.39 -12.12
N LEU A 82 17.88 -14.44 -11.74
CA LEU A 82 17.59 -15.16 -10.48
C LEU A 82 18.15 -14.39 -9.29
N ALA A 83 17.42 -14.38 -8.19
CA ALA A 83 17.90 -13.74 -6.97
C ALA A 83 19.07 -14.52 -6.36
N PRO A 84 20.18 -13.86 -5.96
CA PRO A 84 21.30 -14.52 -5.31
C PRO A 84 20.93 -15.06 -3.92
N ALA A 85 19.93 -14.45 -3.27
CA ALA A 85 19.34 -14.88 -2.02
C ALA A 85 17.84 -14.52 -2.00
N ARG A 86 17.06 -15.15 -1.12
CA ARG A 86 15.61 -14.91 -0.99
C ARG A 86 15.22 -14.65 0.47
N PRO A 87 15.73 -13.59 1.11
CA PRO A 87 15.43 -13.31 2.52
C PRO A 87 13.92 -13.09 2.71
N ALA A 88 13.39 -13.57 3.84
CA ALA A 88 11.98 -13.40 4.21
C ALA A 88 11.80 -13.43 5.73
N LEU A 89 12.53 -12.56 6.45
CA LEU A 89 12.39 -12.34 7.90
C LEU A 89 12.58 -13.59 8.78
N GLY A 90 13.41 -14.54 8.32
CA GLY A 90 13.73 -15.78 9.03
C GLY A 90 12.87 -16.96 8.58
N PHE A 91 11.97 -16.74 7.62
CA PHE A 91 11.16 -17.76 6.97
C PHE A 91 11.72 -18.07 5.58
N GLU A 92 11.30 -19.21 5.03
CA GLU A 92 11.70 -19.66 3.70
C GLU A 92 10.49 -19.60 2.76
N LEU A 93 10.57 -18.72 1.76
CA LEU A 93 9.57 -18.68 0.68
C LEU A 93 9.52 -20.03 -0.03
N ASP A 94 8.32 -20.43 -0.44
CA ASP A 94 7.98 -21.70 -1.09
C ASP A 94 8.16 -22.95 -0.22
N LYS A 95 8.56 -22.82 1.05
CA LYS A 95 8.80 -23.96 1.96
C LYS A 95 8.08 -23.86 3.29
N THR A 96 8.12 -22.69 3.94
CA THR A 96 7.43 -22.47 5.22
C THR A 96 5.94 -22.77 5.09
N ARG A 97 5.41 -23.51 6.06
CA ARG A 97 4.01 -23.94 6.12
C ARG A 97 3.27 -23.21 7.26
N PRO A 98 1.92 -23.20 7.28
CA PRO A 98 1.14 -22.56 8.33
C PRO A 98 1.49 -23.04 9.75
N GLU A 99 1.80 -24.33 9.91
CA GLU A 99 2.22 -24.92 11.17
C GLU A 99 3.53 -24.33 11.71
N ASP A 100 4.46 -23.95 10.82
CA ASP A 100 5.72 -23.33 11.21
C ASP A 100 5.48 -21.92 11.76
N VAL A 101 4.56 -21.16 11.13
CA VAL A 101 4.16 -19.83 11.61
C VAL A 101 3.42 -19.93 12.94
N ARG A 102 2.55 -20.93 13.13
CA ARG A 102 1.91 -21.18 14.44
C ARG A 102 2.94 -21.51 15.52
N ALA A 103 3.89 -22.39 15.22
CA ALA A 103 4.95 -22.76 16.17
C ALA A 103 5.84 -21.56 16.52
N TRP A 104 6.22 -20.75 15.52
CA TRP A 104 6.96 -19.50 15.72
C TRP A 104 6.16 -18.52 16.59
N ALA A 105 4.88 -18.29 16.27
CA ALA A 105 4.04 -17.35 16.99
C ALA A 105 3.89 -17.77 18.46
N GLN A 106 3.69 -19.06 18.73
CA GLN A 106 3.64 -19.60 20.09
C GLN A 106 4.97 -19.39 20.83
N LYS A 107 6.10 -19.73 20.20
CA LYS A 107 7.44 -19.55 20.79
C LYS A 107 7.73 -18.09 21.12
N GLN A 108 7.30 -17.16 20.27
CA GLN A 108 7.52 -15.74 20.44
C GLN A 108 6.43 -15.03 21.26
N SER A 109 5.40 -15.76 21.71
CA SER A 109 4.21 -15.20 22.36
C SER A 109 3.54 -14.10 21.54
N VAL A 110 3.46 -14.29 20.23
CA VAL A 110 2.84 -13.38 19.26
C VAL A 110 1.41 -13.82 18.97
N ALA A 111 0.47 -12.87 18.98
CA ALA A 111 -0.91 -13.12 18.60
C ALA A 111 -1.07 -13.04 17.08
N CYS A 112 -1.54 -14.13 16.47
CA CYS A 112 -1.86 -14.20 15.04
C CYS A 112 -3.31 -14.63 14.83
N ALA A 113 -3.99 -13.98 13.87
CA ALA A 113 -5.30 -14.38 13.38
C ALA A 113 -5.16 -15.11 12.03
N GLU A 114 -5.85 -16.23 11.88
CA GLU A 114 -5.97 -16.94 10.61
C GLU A 114 -7.15 -16.40 9.82
N GLU A 115 -6.90 -16.00 8.58
CA GLU A 115 -7.89 -15.46 7.67
C GLU A 115 -7.93 -16.33 6.40
N ARG A 116 -9.05 -16.22 5.64
CA ARG A 116 -9.19 -16.83 4.30
C ARG A 116 -8.91 -18.34 4.27
N GLY A 117 -9.41 -19.07 5.26
CA GLY A 117 -9.21 -20.52 5.35
C GLY A 117 -7.77 -20.93 5.66
N GLY A 118 -7.00 -20.08 6.35
CA GLY A 118 -5.61 -20.35 6.73
C GLY A 118 -4.58 -19.91 5.68
N ALA A 119 -5.01 -19.38 4.52
CA ALA A 119 -4.10 -18.89 3.49
C ALA A 119 -3.45 -17.53 3.85
N LEU A 120 -3.90 -16.87 4.92
CA LEU A 120 -3.32 -15.63 5.42
C LEU A 120 -3.25 -15.66 6.95
N PHE A 121 -2.07 -15.36 7.48
CA PHE A 121 -1.87 -15.12 8.91
C PHE A 121 -1.58 -13.64 9.12
N ARG A 122 -2.33 -13.01 10.02
CA ARG A 122 -2.11 -11.64 10.47
C ARG A 122 -1.63 -11.64 11.90
N CYS A 123 -0.35 -11.34 12.10
CA CYS A 123 0.27 -11.26 13.41
C CYS A 123 0.43 -9.79 13.82
N THR A 124 0.03 -9.42 15.04
CA THR A 124 0.07 -8.02 15.50
C THR A 124 1.01 -7.82 16.68
N ARG A 125 1.55 -6.60 16.83
CA ARG A 125 2.49 -6.24 17.91
C ARG A 125 3.69 -7.20 17.98
N VAL A 126 4.30 -7.44 16.83
CA VAL A 126 5.43 -8.38 16.70
C VAL A 126 6.71 -7.65 17.12
N LYS A 127 7.41 -8.15 18.14
CA LYS A 127 8.70 -7.58 18.55
C LYS A 127 9.69 -7.67 17.38
N ALA A 128 10.44 -6.60 17.13
CA ALA A 128 11.43 -6.59 16.05
C ALA A 128 12.51 -7.68 16.23
N SER A 129 12.83 -8.02 17.48
CA SER A 129 13.76 -9.11 17.83
C SER A 129 13.21 -10.53 17.61
N ALA A 130 11.91 -10.68 17.35
CA ALA A 130 11.29 -11.98 17.05
C ALA A 130 11.52 -12.44 15.59
N LEU A 131 12.04 -11.56 14.74
CA LEU A 131 12.31 -11.80 13.31
C LEU A 131 13.81 -11.86 13.02
N THR A 132 14.18 -12.44 11.88
CA THR A 132 15.59 -12.60 11.47
C THR A 132 15.83 -12.07 10.07
N PRO A 133 16.78 -11.14 9.84
CA PRO A 133 17.65 -10.53 10.84
C PRO A 133 16.85 -9.65 11.80
N ALA A 134 17.28 -9.61 13.06
CA ALA A 134 16.75 -8.66 14.02
C ALA A 134 17.29 -7.27 13.68
N ILE A 135 16.40 -6.36 13.30
CA ILE A 135 16.72 -4.95 13.10
C ILE A 135 16.15 -4.20 14.30
N GLU A 136 17.00 -3.44 15.00
CA GLU A 136 16.59 -2.64 16.16
C GLU A 136 15.46 -1.66 15.80
N GLY A 137 14.62 -1.35 16.79
CA GLY A 137 13.50 -0.44 16.63
C GLY A 137 12.28 -0.84 17.46
N PRO A 138 11.18 -0.09 17.32
CA PRO A 138 9.93 -0.43 17.99
C PRO A 138 9.34 -1.73 17.46
N ASP A 139 8.32 -2.23 18.15
CA ASP A 139 7.52 -3.36 17.67
C ASP A 139 6.86 -3.04 16.33
N LEU A 140 6.75 -4.06 15.49
CA LEU A 140 5.99 -4.03 14.26
C LEU A 140 4.50 -4.03 14.60
N SER A 141 3.75 -3.13 13.97
CA SER A 141 2.30 -3.11 14.13
C SER A 141 1.68 -4.41 13.61
N GLU A 142 2.21 -4.90 12.49
CA GLU A 142 1.71 -6.09 11.81
C GLU A 142 2.79 -6.84 11.04
N VAL A 143 2.68 -8.17 11.01
CA VAL A 143 3.37 -9.05 10.05
C VAL A 143 2.33 -9.96 9.40
N LEU A 144 2.29 -9.95 8.08
CA LEU A 144 1.41 -10.77 7.26
C LEU A 144 2.20 -11.91 6.62
N PHE A 145 1.67 -13.13 6.74
CA PHE A 145 2.16 -14.31 6.02
C PHE A 145 1.07 -14.80 5.06
N ALA A 146 1.34 -14.75 3.77
CA ALA A 146 0.42 -15.25 2.75
C ALA A 146 0.94 -16.58 2.19
N PHE A 147 0.05 -17.56 2.09
CA PHE A 147 0.33 -18.90 1.58
C PHE A 147 -0.38 -19.13 0.26
N GLU A 148 0.25 -19.89 -0.64
CA GLU A 148 -0.42 -20.38 -1.83
C GLU A 148 -1.56 -21.32 -1.40
N PRO A 149 -2.83 -21.07 -1.78
CA PRO A 149 -3.97 -21.79 -1.21
C PRO A 149 -3.98 -23.31 -1.43
N LYS A 150 -3.33 -23.84 -2.46
CA LYS A 150 -3.35 -25.29 -2.76
C LYS A 150 -2.22 -26.05 -2.06
N ALA A 151 -0.99 -25.57 -2.21
CA ALA A 151 0.21 -26.18 -1.65
C ALA A 151 0.42 -25.79 -0.18
N MET A 152 -0.21 -24.71 0.28
CA MET A 152 -0.05 -24.14 1.61
C MET A 152 1.42 -23.88 1.95
N THR A 153 2.15 -23.33 0.98
CA THR A 153 3.54 -22.87 1.13
C THR A 153 3.60 -21.36 1.10
N LEU A 154 4.47 -20.77 1.92
CA LEU A 154 4.60 -19.32 2.08
C LEU A 154 5.01 -18.66 0.77
N VAL A 155 4.21 -17.74 0.26
CA VAL A 155 4.48 -16.98 -0.98
C VAL A 155 4.78 -15.52 -0.73
N SER A 156 4.41 -14.97 0.44
CA SER A 156 4.77 -13.61 0.80
C SER A 156 4.84 -13.40 2.31
N VAL A 157 5.80 -12.58 2.73
CA VAL A 157 5.86 -11.98 4.06
C VAL A 157 5.85 -10.47 3.91
N THR A 158 5.01 -9.77 4.67
CA THR A 158 5.03 -8.30 4.71
C THR A 158 5.00 -7.82 6.15
N ALA A 159 5.93 -6.93 6.51
CA ALA A 159 6.03 -6.35 7.83
C ALA A 159 5.73 -4.84 7.78
N TYR A 160 4.97 -4.36 8.76
CA TYR A 160 4.51 -2.98 8.82
C TYR A 160 4.89 -2.30 10.13
N HIS A 161 5.21 -1.02 10.00
CA HIS A 161 4.97 -0.03 11.04
C HIS A 161 3.97 0.99 10.48
N GLU A 162 2.72 0.94 10.93
CA GLU A 162 1.67 1.82 10.41
C GLU A 162 1.79 3.27 10.87
N SER A 163 2.37 3.51 12.05
CA SER A 163 2.43 4.83 12.66
C SER A 163 3.70 5.02 13.48
N VAL A 164 4.78 5.42 12.82
CA VAL A 164 6.04 5.82 13.46
C VAL A 164 6.44 7.24 13.03
N SER A 165 7.38 7.85 13.75
CA SER A 165 7.98 9.12 13.32
C SER A 165 8.82 8.94 12.05
N GLU A 166 9.09 10.05 11.37
CA GLU A 166 9.98 10.14 10.22
C GLU A 166 11.38 9.62 10.54
N ASP A 167 11.92 9.94 11.72
CA ASP A 167 13.25 9.47 12.16
C ASP A 167 13.29 7.95 12.29
N VAL A 168 12.28 7.37 12.93
CA VAL A 168 12.18 5.92 13.12
C VAL A 168 11.98 5.22 11.77
N ALA A 169 11.12 5.75 10.91
CA ALA A 169 10.90 5.20 9.56
C ALA A 169 12.16 5.26 8.70
N ALA A 170 12.88 6.39 8.74
CA ALA A 170 14.12 6.59 7.98
C ALA A 170 15.22 5.65 8.47
N ALA A 171 15.50 5.63 9.78
CA ALA A 171 16.55 4.79 10.35
C ALA A 171 16.30 3.30 10.10
N ARG A 172 15.09 2.82 10.38
CA ARG A 172 14.73 1.42 10.15
C ARG A 172 14.68 1.07 8.67
N GLY A 173 14.10 1.94 7.85
CA GLY A 173 14.04 1.75 6.40
C GLY A 173 15.43 1.63 5.79
N ALA A 174 16.38 2.50 6.20
CA ALA A 174 17.77 2.45 5.77
C ALA A 174 18.47 1.16 6.23
N ALA A 175 18.23 0.71 7.46
CA ALA A 175 18.78 -0.56 7.97
C ALA A 175 18.27 -1.78 7.17
N VAL A 176 16.97 -1.81 6.86
CA VAL A 176 16.38 -2.84 5.99
C VAL A 176 17.01 -2.79 4.60
N ALA A 177 17.08 -1.60 3.98
CA ALA A 177 17.66 -1.42 2.66
C ALA A 177 19.12 -1.91 2.59
N ALA A 178 19.93 -1.58 3.60
CA ALA A 178 21.31 -2.04 3.70
C ALA A 178 21.42 -3.57 3.89
N SER A 179 20.53 -4.17 4.69
CA SER A 179 20.47 -5.63 4.85
C SER A 179 20.11 -6.34 3.55
N LEU A 180 19.17 -5.78 2.78
CA LEU A 180 18.80 -6.30 1.47
C LEU A 180 19.96 -6.15 0.49
N GLU A 181 20.60 -4.98 0.44
CA GLU A 181 21.73 -4.73 -0.47
C GLU A 181 22.90 -5.68 -0.20
N LYS A 182 23.18 -5.97 1.07
CA LYS A 182 24.20 -6.97 1.45
C LYS A 182 23.87 -8.37 0.92
N SER A 183 22.59 -8.74 0.84
CA SER A 183 22.15 -10.07 0.43
C SER A 183 21.90 -10.19 -1.07
N LEU A 184 21.54 -9.09 -1.72
CA LEU A 184 21.01 -9.05 -3.08
C LEU A 184 21.87 -8.22 -4.04
N GLY A 185 22.86 -7.46 -3.57
CA GLY A 185 23.56 -6.48 -4.39
C GLY A 185 22.76 -5.19 -4.57
N ALA A 186 23.06 -4.42 -5.62
CA ALA A 186 22.42 -3.12 -5.83
C ALA A 186 20.91 -3.23 -6.10
N PRO A 187 20.09 -2.25 -5.65
CA PRO A 187 18.66 -2.26 -5.90
C PRO A 187 18.32 -2.02 -7.38
N HIS A 188 17.26 -2.67 -7.85
CA HIS A 188 16.74 -2.49 -9.22
C HIS A 188 15.93 -1.20 -9.35
N LYS A 189 15.29 -0.79 -8.25
CA LYS A 189 14.46 0.40 -8.19
C LYS A 189 14.72 1.16 -6.91
N SER A 190 15.01 2.44 -7.04
CA SER A 190 15.08 3.38 -5.93
C SER A 190 14.25 4.62 -6.26
N GLY A 191 13.59 5.18 -5.26
CA GLY A 191 12.79 6.40 -5.42
C GLY A 191 12.73 7.15 -4.10
N GLY A 192 12.84 8.48 -4.13
CA GLY A 192 12.96 9.27 -2.92
C GLY A 192 14.21 8.96 -2.09
N ARG A 193 14.21 9.35 -0.81
CA ARG A 193 15.32 9.11 0.13
C ARG A 193 14.79 8.61 1.47
N LEU A 194 15.40 7.56 2.02
CA LEU A 194 15.10 7.04 3.37
C LEU A 194 15.74 7.94 4.44
N GLU A 195 15.39 9.22 4.41
CA GLU A 195 15.88 10.28 5.27
C GLU A 195 14.70 10.98 5.93
N ALA A 196 14.80 11.27 7.23
CA ALA A 196 13.71 11.89 7.98
C ALA A 196 13.32 13.26 7.39
N ALA A 197 14.31 14.06 7.01
CA ALA A 197 14.11 15.36 6.38
C ALA A 197 13.28 15.23 5.10
N TYR A 198 13.63 14.29 4.21
CA TYR A 198 12.87 14.03 2.99
C TYR A 198 11.43 13.62 3.29
N LEU A 199 11.21 12.68 4.22
CA LEU A 199 9.87 12.19 4.57
C LEU A 199 9.00 13.27 5.25
N ALA A 200 9.61 14.24 5.92
CA ALA A 200 8.91 15.34 6.59
C ALA A 200 8.43 16.44 5.63
N GLU A 201 8.96 16.50 4.40
CA GLU A 201 8.68 17.61 3.46
C GLU A 201 7.20 17.73 3.08
N ALA A 202 6.49 16.62 2.89
CA ALA A 202 5.09 16.64 2.46
C ALA A 202 4.33 15.34 2.81
N VAL A 203 3.01 15.45 2.92
CA VAL A 203 2.12 14.28 2.99
C VAL A 203 2.18 13.52 1.66
N LEU A 204 2.11 12.19 1.72
CA LEU A 204 2.34 11.23 0.62
C LEU A 204 3.75 11.25 0.04
N ARG A 205 4.72 11.89 0.70
CA ARG A 205 6.12 11.75 0.33
C ARG A 205 6.55 10.30 0.59
N THR A 206 7.04 9.65 -0.46
CA THR A 206 7.40 8.24 -0.44
C THR A 206 8.88 8.07 -0.79
N ALA A 207 9.53 7.19 -0.02
CA ALA A 207 10.83 6.63 -0.33
C ALA A 207 10.68 5.11 -0.54
N THR A 208 11.35 4.56 -1.54
CA THR A 208 11.30 3.14 -1.88
C THR A 208 12.67 2.63 -2.29
N VAL A 209 13.00 1.41 -1.87
CA VAL A 209 14.11 0.60 -2.38
C VAL A 209 13.53 -0.77 -2.71
N GLY A 210 13.75 -1.25 -3.93
CA GLY A 210 13.11 -2.44 -4.47
C GLY A 210 14.05 -3.31 -5.30
N TYR A 211 13.80 -4.62 -5.19
CA TYR A 211 14.52 -5.69 -5.86
C TYR A 211 13.53 -6.52 -6.66
N ALA A 212 13.84 -6.71 -7.94
CA ALA A 212 12.98 -7.34 -8.91
C ALA A 212 13.78 -8.43 -9.62
N TYR A 213 13.66 -9.66 -9.13
CA TYR A 213 14.22 -10.86 -9.74
C TYR A 213 13.09 -11.70 -10.34
N ARG A 214 13.45 -12.67 -11.16
CA ARG A 214 12.50 -13.58 -11.81
C ARG A 214 11.71 -14.42 -10.79
N ASP A 215 12.41 -14.88 -9.76
CA ASP A 215 11.90 -15.81 -8.74
C ASP A 215 11.68 -15.13 -7.37
N TYR A 216 11.89 -13.82 -7.28
CA TYR A 216 11.83 -13.09 -6.01
C TYR A 216 11.59 -11.59 -6.19
N VAL A 217 10.70 -11.04 -5.36
CA VAL A 217 10.51 -9.60 -5.22
C VAL A 217 10.69 -9.24 -3.74
N GLY A 218 11.50 -8.22 -3.48
CA GLY A 218 11.78 -7.75 -2.13
C GLY A 218 11.91 -6.23 -2.09
N GLY A 219 11.67 -5.62 -0.94
CA GLY A 219 11.91 -4.19 -0.81
C GLY A 219 11.36 -3.55 0.45
N VAL A 220 11.65 -2.27 0.59
CA VAL A 220 11.19 -1.43 1.68
C VAL A 220 10.65 -0.11 1.12
N SER A 221 9.57 0.37 1.74
CA SER A 221 8.95 1.64 1.40
C SER A 221 8.51 2.38 2.65
N ALA A 222 8.80 3.68 2.71
CA ALA A 222 8.34 4.59 3.75
C ALA A 222 7.44 5.65 3.10
N THR A 223 6.26 5.90 3.65
CA THR A 223 5.31 6.90 3.14
C THR A 223 4.77 7.76 4.25
N LYS A 224 4.87 9.08 4.09
CA LYS A 224 4.28 10.06 5.00
C LYS A 224 2.76 10.04 4.87
N LEU A 225 2.02 9.63 5.90
CA LEU A 225 0.56 9.59 5.83
C LEU A 225 -0.08 10.89 6.31
N ARG A 226 0.47 11.47 7.37
CA ARG A 226 0.03 12.74 7.99
C ARG A 226 1.15 13.29 8.89
N PRO A 227 1.08 14.55 9.37
CA PRO A 227 2.11 15.10 10.28
C PRO A 227 2.40 14.15 11.46
N GLY A 228 3.67 13.91 11.75
CA GLY A 228 4.14 12.94 12.77
C GLY A 228 3.85 11.44 12.54
N THR A 229 3.15 11.05 11.45
CA THR A 229 2.83 9.64 11.15
C THR A 229 3.37 9.21 9.79
N THR A 230 4.30 8.27 9.81
CA THR A 230 4.89 7.63 8.63
C THR A 230 4.65 6.13 8.69
N MET A 231 4.19 5.56 7.57
CA MET A 231 4.08 4.11 7.41
C MET A 231 5.38 3.59 6.82
N LEU A 232 5.96 2.56 7.44
CA LEU A 232 7.04 1.76 6.88
C LEU A 232 6.50 0.38 6.52
N ARG A 233 6.82 -0.09 5.32
CA ARG A 233 6.44 -1.40 4.80
C ARG A 233 7.65 -2.08 4.22
N GLU A 234 7.91 -3.29 4.69
CA GLU A 234 8.93 -4.20 4.21
C GLU A 234 8.22 -5.42 3.61
N GLN A 235 8.55 -5.79 2.36
CA GLN A 235 7.85 -6.85 1.64
C GLN A 235 8.84 -7.86 1.03
N TYR A 236 8.43 -9.12 1.09
CA TYR A 236 9.10 -10.28 0.53
C TYR A 236 8.10 -11.16 -0.19
N MET A 237 8.40 -11.60 -1.41
CA MET A 237 7.46 -12.38 -2.21
C MET A 237 8.16 -13.33 -3.17
N THR A 238 7.59 -14.52 -3.35
CA THR A 238 7.97 -15.44 -4.42
C THR A 238 7.59 -14.85 -5.78
N GLY A 239 8.53 -14.93 -6.73
CA GLY A 239 8.29 -14.55 -8.12
C GLY A 239 7.55 -15.63 -8.90
N MET A 240 7.77 -15.66 -10.22
CA MET A 240 7.27 -16.76 -11.05
C MET A 240 8.26 -17.93 -10.99
N ARG A 241 7.71 -19.14 -10.84
CA ARG A 241 8.46 -20.39 -11.01
C ARG A 241 8.61 -20.71 -12.48
#